data_AF-A0A1D6PI12-F1
#
_entry.id   AF-A0A1D6PI12-F1
#
_cell.length_a   1.000
_cell.length_b   1.000
_cell.length_c   1.000
_cell.angle_alpha   90.00
_cell.angle_beta   90.00
_cell.angle_gamma   90.00
#
_symmetry.space_group_name_H-M   'P 1'
#
loop_
_entity.id
_entity.type
_entity.pdbx_description
1 polymer ?
#
loop_
_entity_poly.entity_id
_entity_poly.type
_entity_poly.pdbx_seq_one_letter_code
_entity_poly.pdbx_strand_id
1 'polypeptide(L)'
;MARGARFLLVLALLVALLAVVFQLYRLRKPRLWTVEELSLYNGTDEGLPILLAILGSVFDVTKGRSHYGPGGGYHHFAGRLQS
;
A
#
# COMPACT_ATOMS: atom_id res chain seq x y z
N MET A 1 46.49 3.48 -15.58
CA MET A 1 45.65 4.15 -14.55
C MET A 1 44.16 4.21 -14.92
N ALA A 2 43.75 4.49 -16.17
CA ALA A 2 42.33 4.66 -16.54
C ALA A 2 41.43 3.38 -16.51
N ARG A 3 41.99 2.16 -16.64
CA ARG A 3 41.20 0.92 -16.65
C ARG A 3 40.58 0.56 -15.30
N GLY A 4 41.27 0.87 -14.19
CA GLY A 4 40.74 0.64 -12.84
C GLY A 4 39.56 1.57 -12.51
N ALA A 5 39.63 2.84 -12.93
CA ALA A 5 38.54 3.79 -12.74
C ALA A 5 37.26 3.40 -13.50
N ARG A 6 37.39 2.90 -14.74
CA ARG A 6 36.23 2.40 -15.51
C ARG A 6 35.57 1.18 -14.85
N PHE A 7 36.36 0.26 -14.30
CA PHE A 7 35.83 -0.89 -13.57
C PHE A 7 35.05 -0.48 -12.32
N LEU A 8 35.60 0.45 -11.53
CA LEU A 8 34.94 0.98 -10.33
C LEU A 8 33.64 1.73 -10.67
N LEU A 9 33.62 2.51 -11.75
CA LEU A 9 32.41 3.20 -12.21
C LEU A 9 31.33 2.20 -12.66
N VAL A 10 31.69 1.18 -13.44
CA VAL A 10 30.75 0.14 -13.87
C VAL A 10 30.20 -0.59 -12.65
N LEU A 11 31.05 -0.97 -11.69
CA LEU A 11 30.62 -1.62 -10.46
C LEU A 11 29.67 -0.73 -9.64
N ALA A 12 30.00 0.56 -9.49
CA ALA A 12 29.14 1.50 -8.77
C ALA A 12 27.77 1.67 -9.45
N LEU A 13 27.72 1.74 -10.78
CA LEU A 13 26.47 1.81 -11.55
C LEU A 13 25.65 0.51 -11.42
N LEU A 14 26.29 -0.66 -11.41
CA LEU A 14 25.61 -1.94 -11.19
C LEU A 14 25.01 -2.03 -9.79
N VAL A 15 25.76 -1.59 -8.76
CA VAL A 15 25.25 -1.53 -7.38
C VAL A 15 24.08 -0.55 -7.27
N ALA A 16 24.20 0.63 -7.87
CA ALA A 16 23.12 1.61 -7.91
C ALA A 16 21.88 1.07 -8.63
N LEU A 17 22.05 0.38 -9.76
CA LEU A 17 20.97 -0.27 -10.50
C LEU A 17 20.29 -1.34 -9.64
N LEU A 18 21.07 -2.21 -8.99
CA LEU A 18 20.53 -3.24 -8.08
C LEU A 18 19.77 -2.61 -6.91
N ALA A 19 20.28 -1.52 -6.32
CA ALA A 19 19.61 -0.78 -5.26
C ALA A 19 18.29 -0.15 -5.74
N VAL A 20 18.28 0.43 -6.94
CA VAL A 20 17.06 0.97 -7.56
C VAL A 20 16.04 -0.13 -7.83
N VAL A 21 16.46 -1.27 -8.40
CA VAL A 21 15.59 -2.42 -8.64
C VAL A 21 15.01 -2.94 -7.31
N PHE A 22 15.84 -3.06 -6.28
CA PHE A 22 15.40 -3.48 -4.95
C PHE A 22 14.40 -2.49 -4.33
N GLN A 23 14.64 -1.18 -4.49
CA GLN A 23 13.73 -0.14 -4.03
C GLN A 23 12.38 -0.20 -4.77
N LEU A 24 12.39 -0.38 -6.09
CA LEU A 24 11.18 -0.54 -6.90
C LEU A 24 10.40 -1.80 -6.49
N TYR A 25 11.09 -2.89 -6.16
CA TYR A 25 10.45 -4.09 -5.63
C TYR A 25 9.79 -3.85 -4.27
N ARG A 26 10.45 -3.14 -3.35
CA ARG A 26 9.84 -2.75 -2.07
C ARG A 26 8.60 -1.88 -2.24
N LEU A 27 8.63 -0.93 -3.16
CA LEU A 27 7.50 -0.02 -3.42
C LEU A 27 6.29 -0.75 -4.02
N ARG A 28 6.51 -1.83 -4.77
CA ARG A 28 5.44 -2.61 -5.41
C ARG A 28 4.84 -3.70 -4.53
N LYS A 29 5.44 -4.01 -3.38
CA LYS A 29 4.91 -5.05 -2.49
C LYS A 29 3.64 -4.52 -1.81
N PRO A 30 2.45 -5.10 -2.08
CA PRO A 30 1.23 -4.67 -1.41
C PRO A 30 1.33 -4.89 0.10
N ARG A 31 0.74 -4.00 0.89
CA ARG A 31 0.59 -4.24 2.32
C ARG A 31 -0.41 -5.38 2.53
N LEU A 32 -0.03 -6.35 3.36
CA LEU A 32 -0.92 -7.38 3.86
C LEU A 32 -1.67 -6.85 5.09
N TRP A 33 -2.92 -7.27 5.22
CA TRP A 33 -3.82 -6.85 6.29
C TRP A 33 -4.43 -8.09 6.93
N THR A 34 -4.47 -8.14 8.25
CA THR A 34 -5.39 -9.08 8.92
C THR A 34 -6.80 -8.50 8.95
N VAL A 35 -7.80 -9.36 9.19
CA VAL A 35 -9.19 -8.92 9.29
C VAL A 35 -9.38 -7.97 10.47
N GLU A 36 -8.69 -8.25 11.59
CA GLU A 36 -8.73 -7.45 12.80
C GLU A 36 -8.12 -6.06 12.57
N GLU A 37 -6.96 -5.99 11.89
CA GLU A 37 -6.34 -4.71 11.52
C GLU A 37 -7.26 -3.90 10.61
N LEU A 38 -7.85 -4.52 9.59
CA LEU A 38 -8.74 -3.85 8.65
C LEU A 38 -10.02 -3.32 9.35
N SER A 39 -10.52 -4.04 10.35
CA SER A 39 -11.76 -3.69 11.07
C SER A 39 -11.72 -2.34 11.79
N LEU A 40 -10.52 -1.84 12.12
CA LEU A 40 -10.31 -0.52 12.72
C LEU A 40 -10.67 0.63 11.76
N TYR A 41 -10.67 0.37 10.46
CA TYR A 41 -10.86 1.35 9.39
C TYR A 41 -12.29 1.33 8.83
N ASN A 42 -13.27 1.21 9.73
CA ASN A 42 -14.68 1.09 9.41
C ASN A 42 -15.43 2.45 9.31
N GLY A 43 -14.71 3.56 9.53
CA GLY A 43 -15.25 4.91 9.45
C GLY A 43 -15.94 5.44 10.71
N THR A 44 -15.94 4.72 11.84
CA THR A 44 -16.46 5.27 13.11
C THR A 44 -15.52 6.30 13.74
N ASP A 45 -14.21 6.17 13.48
CA ASP A 45 -13.22 7.18 13.85
C ASP A 45 -13.03 8.15 12.67
N GLU A 46 -13.07 9.46 12.93
CA GLU A 46 -12.81 10.49 11.91
C GLU A 46 -11.32 10.73 11.67
N GLY A 47 -10.46 10.34 12.61
CA GLY A 47 -9.00 10.39 12.47
C GLY A 47 -8.43 9.26 11.61
N LEU A 48 -9.23 8.26 11.25
CA LEU A 48 -8.83 7.12 10.44
C LEU A 48 -9.46 7.16 9.05
N PRO A 49 -8.75 6.66 8.00
CA PRO A 49 -9.36 6.44 6.71
C PRO A 49 -10.40 5.32 6.78
N ILE A 50 -11.31 5.30 5.80
CA ILE A 50 -12.26 4.22 5.60
C ILE A 50 -11.68 3.27 4.58
N LEU A 51 -11.42 2.03 4.99
CA LEU A 51 -10.87 1.00 4.11
C LEU A 51 -11.92 -0.06 3.79
N LEU A 52 -11.85 -0.63 2.60
CA LEU A 52 -12.73 -1.69 2.11
C LEU A 52 -11.88 -2.72 1.37
N ALA A 53 -11.98 -3.99 1.74
CA ALA A 53 -11.33 -5.07 1.01
C ALA A 53 -12.29 -5.78 0.07
N ILE A 54 -11.92 -5.90 -1.21
CA ILE A 54 -12.69 -6.61 -2.25
C ILE A 54 -11.71 -7.46 -3.04
N LEU A 55 -12.04 -8.76 -3.21
CA LEU A 55 -11.22 -9.70 -3.99
C LEU A 55 -9.74 -9.72 -3.55
N GLY A 56 -9.51 -9.64 -2.24
CA GLY A 56 -8.16 -9.66 -1.64
C GLY A 56 -7.37 -8.35 -1.77
N SER A 57 -7.94 -7.29 -2.34
CA SER A 57 -7.32 -5.97 -2.43
C SER A 57 -7.98 -4.98 -1.48
N VAL A 58 -7.20 -4.13 -0.81
CA VAL A 58 -7.70 -3.10 0.11
C VAL A 58 -7.71 -1.73 -0.57
N PHE A 59 -8.86 -1.07 -0.54
CA PHE A 59 -9.10 0.23 -1.15
C PHE A 59 -9.40 1.28 -0.08
N ASP A 60 -8.79 2.46 -0.23
CA ASP A 60 -9.17 3.64 0.52
C ASP A 60 -10.42 4.26 -0.11
N VAL A 61 -11.54 4.19 0.61
CA VAL A 61 -12.84 4.71 0.20
C VAL A 61 -13.25 5.95 0.99
N THR A 62 -12.31 6.60 1.68
CA THR A 62 -12.57 7.78 2.53
C THR A 62 -13.25 8.91 1.79
N LYS A 63 -12.92 9.13 0.51
CA LYS A 63 -13.60 10.13 -0.35
C LYS A 63 -15.11 9.88 -0.50
N GLY A 64 -15.56 8.65 -0.29
CA GLY A 64 -16.97 8.24 -0.33
C GLY A 64 -17.61 8.11 1.05
N ARG A 65 -17.17 8.88 2.07
CA ARG A 65 -17.67 8.78 3.45
C ARG A 65 -19.20 8.88 3.57
N SER A 66 -19.90 9.60 2.70
CA SER A 66 -21.37 9.64 2.66
C SER A 66 -22.00 8.27 2.36
N HIS A 67 -21.27 7.37 1.70
CA HIS A 67 -21.72 6.03 1.35
C HIS A 67 -21.18 4.96 2.33
N TYR A 68 -19.90 5.06 2.69
CA TYR A 68 -19.20 4.03 3.47
C TYR A 68 -19.01 4.37 4.94
N GLY A 69 -19.19 5.62 5.34
CA GLY A 69 -19.13 6.04 6.74
C GLY A 69 -20.45 5.77 7.47
N PRO A 70 -20.50 6.02 8.79
CA PRO A 70 -21.70 5.84 9.61
C PRO A 70 -22.93 6.52 9.00
N GLY A 71 -24.03 5.78 8.88
CA GLY A 71 -25.28 6.25 8.27
C GLY A 71 -25.34 6.14 6.73
N GLY A 72 -24.24 5.83 6.06
CA GLY A 72 -24.20 5.56 4.62
C GLY A 72 -24.76 4.19 4.25
N GLY A 73 -25.33 4.05 3.05
CA GLY A 73 -25.95 2.79 2.60
C GLY A 73 -24.99 1.60 2.50
N TYR A 74 -23.69 1.85 2.34
CA TYR A 74 -22.64 0.85 2.21
C TYR A 74 -21.73 0.73 3.45
N HIS A 75 -22.11 1.34 4.57
CA HIS A 75 -21.29 1.38 5.79
C HIS A 75 -20.93 -0.02 6.33
N HIS A 76 -21.79 -1.01 6.11
CA HIS A 76 -21.57 -2.39 6.56
C HIS A 76 -20.38 -3.07 5.89
N PHE A 77 -19.93 -2.56 4.73
CA PHE A 77 -18.74 -3.05 4.04
C PHE A 77 -17.43 -2.44 4.58
N ALA A 78 -17.49 -1.27 5.21
CA ALA A 78 -16.30 -0.59 5.72
C ALA A 78 -15.56 -1.43 6.78
N GLY A 79 -14.23 -1.48 6.68
CA GLY A 79 -13.36 -2.28 7.53
C GLY A 79 -13.49 -3.79 7.34
N ARG A 80 -14.10 -4.28 6.25
CA ARG A 80 -14.33 -5.71 6.02
C ARG A 80 -13.78 -6.21 4.70
N LEU A 81 -13.55 -7.52 4.65
CA LEU A 81 -13.29 -8.28 3.44
C LEU A 81 -14.60 -8.76 2.83
N GLN A 82 -14.84 -8.36 1.59
CA GLN A 82 -15.86 -8.92 0.71
C GLN A 82 -15.18 -9.97 -0.19
N SER A 83 -15.45 -11.23 0.10
CA SER A 83 -15.03 -12.40 -0.68
C SER A 83 -16.10 -12.82 -1.67
#